data_AF-A0A3G2GBB9-F1
#
_entry.id   AF-A0A3G2GBB9-F1
#
_cell.length_a   1.000
_cell.length_b   1.000
_cell.length_c   1.000
_cell.angle_alpha   90.00
_cell.angle_beta   90.00
_cell.angle_gamma   90.00
#
_symmetry.space_group_name_H-M   'P 1'
#
loop_
_entity.id
_entity.type
_entity.pdbx_description
1 polymer ?
#
loop_
_entity_poly.entity_id
_entity_poly.type
_entity_poly.pdbx_seq_one_letter_code
_entity_poly.pdbx_strand_id
1 'polypeptide(L)'
;MMKTYESLKDLKYQFDLNKQYYLSFMLSFVPFLVCELIIVIEFIPHPTPLSNVQIATTILSMLAVGLFGLFLLVKYWYRVFYGKYVSQIESLLTELKK
;
A
#
# COMPACT_ATOMS: atom_id res chain seq x y z
N MET A 1 31.78 -18.24 -2.66
CA MET A 1 30.44 -18.76 -2.99
C MET A 1 29.50 -18.72 -1.79
N MET A 2 29.81 -19.37 -0.65
CA MET A 2 28.98 -19.34 0.58
C MET A 2 28.61 -17.92 1.05
N LYS A 3 29.59 -17.00 1.12
CA LYS A 3 29.33 -15.60 1.51
C LYS A 3 28.36 -14.88 0.56
N THR A 4 28.47 -15.09 -0.75
CA THR A 4 27.60 -14.46 -1.75
C THR A 4 26.17 -14.98 -1.68
N TYR A 5 26.01 -16.29 -1.47
CA TYR A 5 24.70 -16.92 -1.29
C TYR A 5 24.00 -16.42 -0.03
N GLU A 6 24.70 -16.40 1.12
CA GLU A 6 24.14 -15.88 2.36
C GLU A 6 23.82 -14.37 2.26
N SER A 7 24.67 -13.57 1.61
CA SER A 7 24.37 -12.15 1.36
C SER A 7 23.14 -11.94 0.47
N LEU A 8 22.94 -12.77 -0.56
CA LEU A 8 21.75 -12.69 -1.42
C LEU A 8 20.47 -13.12 -0.67
N LYS A 9 20.59 -14.10 0.22
CA LYS A 9 19.49 -14.54 1.07
C LYS A 9 19.08 -13.45 2.05
N ASP A 10 20.06 -12.78 2.67
CA ASP A 10 19.82 -11.64 3.54
C ASP A 10 19.21 -10.46 2.75
N LEU A 11 19.74 -10.17 1.55
CA LEU A 11 19.18 -9.14 0.67
C LEU A 11 17.71 -9.43 0.33
N LYS A 12 17.36 -10.69 0.01
CA LYS A 12 15.97 -11.08 -0.24
C LYS A 12 15.08 -10.81 0.98
N TYR A 13 15.54 -11.20 2.16
CA TYR A 13 14.82 -10.97 3.41
C TYR A 13 14.62 -9.47 3.69
N GLN A 14 15.65 -8.65 3.48
CA GLN A 14 15.55 -7.19 3.60
C GLN A 14 14.54 -6.60 2.59
N PHE A 15 14.48 -7.10 1.36
CA PHE A 15 13.47 -6.68 0.37
C PHE A 15 12.05 -7.03 0.83
N ASP A 16 11.84 -8.22 1.37
CA ASP A 16 10.54 -8.65 1.87
C ASP A 16 10.08 -7.82 3.09
N LEU A 17 11.01 -7.47 3.98
CA LEU A 17 10.74 -6.54 5.07
C LEU A 17 10.38 -5.15 4.55
N ASN A 18 11.18 -4.60 3.63
CA ASN A 18 10.91 -3.29 3.05
C ASN A 18 9.53 -3.25 2.37
N LYS A 19 9.14 -4.30 1.65
CA LYS A 19 7.79 -4.42 1.07
C LYS A 19 6.70 -4.27 2.13
N GLN A 20 6.85 -4.92 3.29
CA GLN A 20 5.89 -4.80 4.38
C GLN A 20 5.89 -3.39 4.98
N TYR A 21 7.07 -2.77 5.16
CA TYR A 21 7.16 -1.38 5.62
C TYR A 21 6.45 -0.40 4.69
N TYR A 22 6.60 -0.54 3.37
CA TYR A 22 5.87 0.27 2.40
C TYR A 22 4.36 0.09 2.50
N LEU A 23 3.89 -1.15 2.66
CA LEU A 23 2.47 -1.43 2.83
C LEU A 23 1.93 -0.82 4.14
N SER A 24 2.64 -0.99 5.24
CA SER A 24 2.30 -0.40 6.54
C SER A 24 2.30 1.13 6.49
N PHE A 25 3.28 1.74 5.80
CA PHE A 25 3.32 3.18 5.56
C PHE A 25 2.09 3.64 4.80
N MET A 26 1.71 2.97 3.71
CA MET A 26 0.49 3.33 2.96
C MET A 26 -0.79 3.14 3.79
N LEU A 27 -0.88 2.10 4.62
CA LEU A 27 -2.01 1.91 5.54
C LEU A 27 -2.10 3.00 6.61
N SER A 28 -0.97 3.55 7.05
CA SER A 28 -0.96 4.65 8.02
C SER A 28 -1.56 5.95 7.49
N PHE A 29 -1.75 6.09 6.17
CA PHE A 29 -2.48 7.23 5.58
C PHE A 29 -4.00 7.10 5.68
N VAL A 30 -4.53 5.90 5.95
CA VAL A 30 -5.99 5.66 6.00
C VAL A 30 -6.68 6.55 7.05
N PRO A 31 -6.20 6.68 8.30
CA PRO A 31 -6.81 7.58 9.27
C PRO A 31 -6.83 9.04 8.82
N PHE A 32 -5.78 9.50 8.12
CA PHE A 32 -5.73 10.87 7.59
C PHE A 32 -6.81 11.09 6.53
N LEU A 33 -6.96 10.13 5.60
CA LEU A 33 -8.01 10.15 4.58
C LEU A 33 -9.42 10.18 5.18
N VAL A 34 -9.64 9.38 6.23
CA VAL A 34 -10.92 9.36 6.98
C VAL A 34 -11.19 10.73 7.62
N CYS A 35 -10.21 11.28 8.33
CA CYS A 35 -10.36 12.57 8.99
C CYS A 35 -10.60 13.70 7.98
N GLU A 36 -9.87 13.72 6.87
CA GLU A 36 -10.04 14.73 5.82
C GLU A 36 -11.44 14.66 5.20
N LEU A 37 -11.96 13.47 4.93
CA LEU A 37 -13.33 13.27 4.45
C LEU A 37 -14.38 13.80 5.42
N ILE A 38 -14.21 13.54 6.72
CA ILE A 38 -15.11 14.06 7.76
C ILE A 38 -15.06 15.59 7.77
N ILE A 39 -13.86 16.18 7.74
CA ILE A 39 -13.69 17.64 7.72
C ILE A 39 -14.39 18.24 6.50
N VAL A 40 -14.19 17.68 5.31
CA VAL A 40 -14.79 18.17 4.06
C VAL A 40 -16.31 18.13 4.10
N ILE A 41 -16.91 17.09 4.70
CA ILE A 41 -18.37 16.92 4.68
C ILE A 41 -19.07 17.64 5.83
N GLU A 42 -18.46 17.70 7.02
CA GLU A 42 -19.10 18.32 8.19
C GLU A 42 -18.78 19.81 8.34
N PHE A 43 -17.58 20.25 7.96
CA PHE A 43 -17.12 21.61 8.26
C PHE A 43 -17.15 22.54 7.05
N ILE A 44 -17.23 22.02 5.81
CA ILE A 44 -17.36 22.87 4.62
C ILE A 44 -18.85 23.10 4.33
N PRO A 45 -19.31 24.36 4.25
CA PRO A 45 -20.71 24.64 4.00
C PRO A 45 -21.15 24.16 2.62
N HIS A 46 -22.21 23.36 2.59
CA HIS A 46 -22.83 22.89 1.36
C HIS A 46 -24.06 23.73 0.97
N PRO A 47 -24.35 23.91 -0.33
CA PRO A 47 -25.49 24.70 -0.80
C PRO A 47 -26.84 24.19 -0.28
N THR A 48 -26.94 22.88 -0.04
CA THR A 48 -28.09 22.22 0.57
C THR A 48 -27.61 21.35 1.72
N PRO A 49 -28.24 21.42 2.91
CA PRO A 49 -27.85 20.59 4.04
C PRO A 49 -28.06 19.11 3.69
N LEU A 50 -27.01 18.32 3.86
CA LEU A 50 -27.07 16.88 3.70
C LEU A 50 -27.74 16.26 4.92
N SER A 51 -28.58 15.25 4.70
CA SER A 51 -29.12 14.45 5.81
C SER A 51 -28.03 13.54 6.40
N ASN A 52 -28.19 13.17 7.68
CA ASN A 52 -27.25 12.28 8.37
C ASN A 52 -27.01 10.96 7.60
N VAL A 53 -28.05 10.42 6.95
CA VAL A 53 -27.95 9.19 6.15
C VAL A 53 -27.11 9.42 4.89
N GLN A 54 -27.28 10.57 4.22
CA GLN A 54 -26.47 10.93 3.05
C GLN A 54 -25.00 11.12 3.43
N ILE A 55 -24.72 11.76 4.57
CA ILE A 55 -23.36 11.92 5.09
C ILE A 55 -22.72 10.54 5.33
N ALA A 56 -23.39 9.67 6.11
CA ALA A 56 -22.84 8.36 6.45
C ALA A 56 -22.59 7.49 5.21
N THR A 57 -23.55 7.45 4.27
CA THR A 57 -23.43 6.67 3.03
C THR A 57 -22.34 7.23 2.11
N THR A 58 -22.19 8.55 2.03
CA THR A 58 -21.13 9.20 1.25
C THR A 58 -19.75 8.89 1.82
N ILE A 59 -19.56 9.03 3.13
CA ILE A 59 -18.28 8.71 3.79
C ILE A 59 -17.93 7.23 3.59
N LEU A 60 -18.87 6.32 3.86
CA LEU A 60 -18.63 4.88 3.72
C LEU A 60 -18.30 4.48 2.28
N SER A 61 -19.02 5.03 1.30
CA SER A 61 -18.76 4.72 -0.11
C SER A 61 -17.44 5.30 -0.60
N MET A 62 -17.10 6.55 -0.25
CA MET A 62 -15.81 7.14 -0.60
C MET A 62 -14.64 6.39 0.05
N LEU A 63 -14.77 5.99 1.31
CA LEU A 63 -13.75 5.18 1.98
C LEU A 63 -13.60 3.81 1.33
N ALA A 64 -14.70 3.12 1.02
CA ALA A 64 -14.65 1.83 0.36
C ALA A 64 -13.94 1.91 -1.00
N VAL A 65 -14.30 2.89 -1.83
CA VAL A 65 -13.68 3.11 -3.15
C VAL A 65 -12.22 3.54 -2.99
N GLY A 66 -11.92 4.46 -2.08
CA GLY A 66 -10.57 4.97 -1.84
C GLY A 66 -9.62 3.89 -1.34
N LEU A 67 -10.04 3.08 -0.38
CA LEU A 67 -9.27 1.95 0.14
C LEU A 67 -9.05 0.86 -0.92
N PHE A 68 -10.09 0.55 -1.69
CA PHE A 68 -9.98 -0.40 -2.79
C PHE A 68 -9.01 0.09 -3.88
N GLY A 69 -9.10 1.38 -4.24
CA GLY A 69 -8.18 2.02 -5.17
C GLY A 69 -6.73 2.00 -4.66
N LEU A 70 -6.51 2.37 -3.39
CA LEU A 70 -5.20 2.29 -2.74
C LEU A 70 -4.64 0.88 -2.76
N PHE A 71 -5.45 -0.13 -2.47
CA PHE A 71 -5.04 -1.54 -2.51
C PHE A 71 -4.53 -1.94 -3.91
N LEU A 72 -5.27 -1.57 -4.96
CA LEU A 72 -4.86 -1.86 -6.33
C LEU A 72 -3.59 -1.10 -6.74
N LEU A 73 -3.48 0.18 -6.36
CA LEU A 73 -2.31 1.02 -6.63
C LEU A 73 -1.05 0.46 -5.96
N VAL A 74 -1.14 0.04 -4.69
CA VAL A 74 -0.02 -0.57 -3.96
C VAL A 74 0.45 -1.84 -4.65
N LYS A 75 -0.49 -2.71 -5.06
CA LYS A 75 -0.16 -3.95 -5.77
C LYS A 75 0.50 -3.68 -7.13
N TYR A 76 -0.02 -2.70 -7.86
CA TYR A 76 0.52 -2.29 -9.15
C TYR A 76 1.93 -1.70 -9.01
N TRP A 77 2.10 -0.75 -8.09
CA TRP A 77 3.37 -0.08 -7.82
C TRP A 77 4.45 -1.09 -7.40
N TYR A 78 4.11 -2.02 -6.49
CA TYR A 78 5.04 -3.09 -6.10
C TYR A 78 5.52 -3.91 -7.31
N ARG A 79 4.59 -4.30 -8.20
CA ARG A 79 4.93 -5.09 -9.37
C ARG A 79 5.87 -4.35 -10.32
N VAL A 80 5.62 -3.05 -10.55
CA VAL A 80 6.39 -2.22 -11.48
C VAL A 80 7.79 -1.93 -10.92
N PHE A 81 7.90 -1.53 -9.66
CA PHE A 81 9.16 -1.05 -9.10
C PHE A 81 10.03 -2.16 -8.49
N TYR A 82 9.43 -3.17 -7.86
CA TYR A 82 10.17 -4.19 -7.09
C TYR A 82 10.14 -5.57 -7.72
N GLY A 83 9.05 -5.94 -8.41
CA GLY A 83 8.86 -7.29 -8.93
C GLY A 83 10.01 -7.80 -9.80
N LYS A 84 10.58 -6.92 -10.64
CA LYS A 84 11.73 -7.25 -11.49
C LYS A 84 12.97 -7.63 -10.68
N TYR A 85 13.31 -6.85 -9.66
CA TYR A 85 14.52 -7.05 -8.86
C TYR A 85 14.41 -8.27 -7.94
N VAL A 86 13.24 -8.50 -7.35
CA VAL A 86 12.99 -9.70 -6.55
C VAL A 86 13.17 -10.96 -7.39
N SER A 87 12.62 -10.98 -8.60
CA SER A 87 12.77 -12.12 -9.51
C SER A 87 14.24 -12.35 -9.93
N GLN A 88 15.02 -11.29 -10.12
CA GLN A 88 16.45 -11.40 -10.39
C GLN A 88 17.22 -12.02 -9.22
N ILE A 89 16.94 -11.58 -7.99
CA ILE A 89 17.57 -12.14 -6.78
C ILE A 89 17.21 -13.62 -6.61
N GLU A 90 15.95 -14.01 -6.88
CA GLU A 90 15.52 -15.41 -6.82
C GLU A 90 16.20 -16.29 -7.87
N SER A 91 16.40 -15.79 -9.09
CA SER A 91 17.13 -16.51 -10.14
C SER A 91 18.58 -16.77 -9.72
N LEU A 92 19.27 -15.73 -9.23
CA LEU A 92 20.67 -15.83 -8.79
C LEU A 92 20.83 -16.76 -7.57
N LEU A 93 19.89 -16.73 -6.62
CA LEU A 93 19.87 -17.67 -5.50
C LEU A 93 19.69 -19.12 -5.96
N THR A 94 18.88 -19.35 -6.99
CA THR A 94 18.65 -20.68 -7.57
C THR A 94 19.88 -21.19 -8.31
N GLU A 95 20.57 -20.31 -9.05
CA GLU A 95 21.82 -20.62 -9.75
C GLU A 95 22.96 -20.94 -8.79
N LEU A 96 23.10 -20.19 -7.69
CA LEU A 96 24.16 -20.38 -6.70
C LEU A 96 23.94 -21.56 -5.74
N LYS A 97 22.70 -22.04 -5.65
CA LYS A 97 22.36 -23.26 -4.89
C LYS A 97 22.66 -24.53 -5.69
N LYS A 98 22.77 -24.42 -7.00
CA LYS A 98 23.13 -25.50 -7.93
C LYS A 98 24.63 -25.75 -7.92
#